data_AF-A0ABD1FRD3-F1
#
_entry.id   AF-A0ABD1FRD3-F1
#
_cell.length_a   1.000
_cell.length_b   1.000
_cell.length_c   1.000
_cell.angle_alpha   90.00
_cell.angle_beta   90.00
_cell.angle_gamma   90.00
#
_symmetry.space_group_name_H-M   'P 1'
#
loop_
_entity.id
_entity.type
_entity.pdbx_description
1 polymer ?
#
loop_
_entity_poly.entity_id
_entity_poly.type
_entity_poly.pdbx_seq_one_letter_code
_entity_poly.pdbx_strand_id
1 'polypeptide(L)'
;MDRVSIQLDDEKRLRNEREAETVLSDSLRKARLEKSTKNRQLEISEFGKLRAMSEEIFELRKLYGELQSSVDQRDLLLDQITSANGKLKAECDVKFRKLDGENRDLVLLLDEAFARICDLEKKTASSSEEISGLKRLLSIRQQMDSETKNNASMDLKERDEYTLKLEEENRVCQDQLRWKNEQFSHLGEAYKKLQSLFNESESECQKEKSSLLHEISKLQSALDARIHASKLMLELENTETLKLMLQKSESEVETLKLKLKTNQQAHEQEKTGLLVTVNEKDAKIGSLEQQISMLKLIILAESETAENLNQEKDNNYVKHSENEIAQLRNNLAEREATRDTLRQENDGMLSSIEEKDDKMQRIQKEYQSATMASLVGKEYTPDEAFKEAKDQKALDVEEKNSLIADMEKETNRLLENSVQVETRGLEELRGELENETRCFENLLEELESHRQALLDGRTKEKINRENLLAQLESMCQLIGFLCTEDAKLMKLSPLYEEESESDELINTFSPSRKYVQVCLSERAPLAELNVSSLSI
;
A
#
# COMPACT_ATOMS: atom_id res chain seq x y z
N MET A 1 -53.20 -26.11 77.86
CA MET A 1 -52.78 -24.70 77.64
C MET A 1 -52.52 -24.46 76.15
N ASP A 2 -51.76 -25.36 75.54
CA ASP A 2 -51.75 -25.89 74.16
C ASP A 2 -52.35 -25.01 73.05
N ARG A 3 -53.67 -24.69 73.04
CA ARG A 3 -54.23 -23.77 72.03
C ARG A 3 -53.56 -22.39 72.01
N VAL A 4 -53.15 -21.87 73.18
CA VAL A 4 -52.43 -20.59 73.28
C VAL A 4 -50.98 -20.73 72.80
N SER A 5 -50.33 -21.87 73.06
CA SER A 5 -48.99 -22.16 72.52
C SER A 5 -49.00 -22.24 71.00
N ILE A 6 -49.96 -22.95 70.42
CA ILE A 6 -50.13 -23.07 68.96
C ILE A 6 -50.35 -21.68 68.34
N GLN A 7 -51.23 -20.85 68.90
CA GLN A 7 -51.46 -19.49 68.40
C GLN A 7 -50.20 -18.59 68.51
N LEU A 8 -49.42 -18.72 69.59
CA LEU A 8 -48.18 -17.97 69.77
C LEU A 8 -47.09 -18.38 68.76
N ASP A 9 -47.02 -19.67 68.42
CA ASP A 9 -46.04 -20.18 67.45
C ASP A 9 -46.49 -19.94 65.99
N ASP A 10 -47.79 -19.94 65.70
CA ASP A 10 -48.36 -19.43 64.44
C ASP A 10 -48.06 -17.92 64.26
N GLU A 11 -48.21 -17.10 65.30
CA GLU A 11 -47.89 -15.66 65.24
C GLU A 11 -46.39 -15.42 65.01
N LYS A 12 -45.51 -16.20 65.66
CA LYS A 12 -44.06 -16.19 65.37
C LYS A 12 -43.78 -16.61 63.92
N ARG A 13 -44.42 -17.67 63.41
CA ARG A 13 -44.23 -18.10 62.01
C ARG A 13 -44.61 -16.97 61.04
N LEU A 14 -45.77 -16.36 61.21
CA LEU A 14 -46.25 -15.25 60.37
C LEU A 14 -45.36 -13.99 60.49
N ARG A 15 -44.70 -13.77 61.62
CA ARG A 15 -43.70 -12.70 61.78
C ARG A 15 -42.42 -13.01 61.00
N ASN A 16 -41.85 -14.20 61.21
CA ASN A 16 -40.64 -14.65 60.52
C ASN A 16 -40.85 -14.73 58.99
N GLU A 17 -42.05 -15.11 58.54
CA GLU A 17 -42.44 -15.16 57.14
C GLU A 17 -42.50 -13.77 56.51
N ARG A 18 -43.06 -12.77 57.20
CA ARG A 18 -43.04 -11.36 56.78
C ARG A 18 -41.62 -10.77 56.79
N GLU A 19 -40.79 -11.13 57.77
CA GLU A 19 -39.39 -10.69 57.82
C GLU A 19 -38.58 -11.30 56.67
N ALA A 20 -38.82 -12.58 56.33
CA ALA A 20 -38.23 -13.21 55.14
C ALA A 20 -38.75 -12.56 53.83
N GLU A 21 -40.04 -12.21 53.75
CA GLU A 21 -40.63 -11.53 52.61
C GLU A 21 -40.04 -10.12 52.40
N THR A 22 -39.83 -9.34 53.47
CA THR A 22 -39.18 -8.02 53.35
C THR A 22 -37.72 -8.13 52.93
N VAL A 23 -36.96 -9.09 53.48
CA VAL A 23 -35.57 -9.35 53.07
C VAL A 23 -35.49 -9.80 51.60
N LEU A 24 -36.41 -10.67 51.15
CA LEU A 24 -36.49 -11.09 49.75
C LEU A 24 -36.86 -9.92 48.82
N SER A 25 -37.82 -9.08 49.23
CA SER A 25 -38.23 -7.88 48.49
C SER A 25 -37.10 -6.87 48.34
N ASP A 26 -36.35 -6.59 49.42
CA ASP A 26 -35.19 -5.70 49.37
C ASP A 26 -34.00 -6.29 48.60
N SER A 27 -33.78 -7.60 48.67
CA SER A 27 -32.79 -8.30 47.82
C SER A 27 -33.14 -8.16 46.34
N LEU A 28 -34.39 -8.43 45.95
CA LEU A 28 -34.88 -8.24 44.58
C LEU A 28 -34.82 -6.76 44.14
N ARG A 29 -35.11 -5.81 45.02
CA ARG A 29 -34.99 -4.37 44.77
C ARG A 29 -33.53 -3.97 44.52
N LYS A 30 -32.60 -4.47 45.33
CA LYS A 30 -31.15 -4.24 45.18
C LYS A 30 -30.64 -4.86 43.87
N ALA A 31 -30.97 -6.11 43.56
CA ALA A 31 -30.56 -6.79 42.34
C ALA A 31 -31.09 -6.09 41.07
N ARG A 32 -32.34 -5.58 41.10
CA ARG A 32 -32.90 -4.77 40.00
C ARG A 32 -32.15 -3.44 39.81
N LEU A 33 -31.82 -2.75 40.91
CA LEU A 33 -31.03 -1.52 40.86
C LEU A 33 -29.62 -1.78 40.32
N GLU A 34 -28.94 -2.83 40.80
CA GLU A 34 -27.59 -3.19 40.36
C GLU A 34 -27.54 -3.54 38.87
N LYS A 35 -28.52 -4.33 38.39
CA LYS A 35 -28.68 -4.59 36.96
C LYS A 35 -28.93 -3.30 36.17
N SER A 36 -29.78 -2.41 36.67
CA SER A 36 -30.03 -1.11 36.03
C SER A 36 -28.78 -0.22 35.97
N THR A 37 -27.89 -0.28 36.97
CA THR A 37 -26.60 0.45 36.93
C THR A 37 -25.60 -0.21 36.00
N LYS A 38 -25.52 -1.55 35.96
CA LYS A 38 -24.65 -2.29 35.03
C LYS A 38 -25.02 -2.03 33.57
N ASN A 39 -26.32 -2.13 33.23
CA ASN A 39 -26.84 -1.75 31.91
C ASN A 39 -26.45 -0.32 31.54
N ARG A 40 -26.73 0.67 32.41
CA ARG A 40 -26.40 2.08 32.16
C ARG A 40 -24.90 2.32 31.99
N GLN A 41 -24.04 1.55 32.66
CA GLN A 41 -22.59 1.69 32.55
C GLN A 41 -22.04 1.05 31.26
N LEU A 42 -22.66 -0.03 30.76
CA LEU A 42 -22.41 -0.56 29.42
C LEU A 42 -22.84 0.45 28.35
N GLU A 43 -24.04 1.02 28.44
CA GLU A 43 -24.53 2.08 27.54
C GLU A 43 -23.54 3.26 27.48
N ILE A 44 -23.05 3.74 28.62
CA ILE A 44 -22.04 4.82 28.69
C ILE A 44 -20.72 4.42 28.02
N SER A 45 -20.28 3.17 28.17
CA SER A 45 -19.06 2.65 27.53
C SER A 45 -19.20 2.59 26.01
N GLU A 46 -20.34 2.10 25.51
CA GLU A 46 -20.65 2.03 24.08
C GLU A 46 -20.79 3.43 23.46
N PHE A 47 -21.48 4.37 24.12
CA PHE A 47 -21.52 5.78 23.70
C PHE A 47 -20.14 6.45 23.73
N GLY A 48 -19.23 6.02 24.61
CA GLY A 48 -17.83 6.46 24.62
C GLY A 48 -17.07 6.01 23.37
N LYS A 49 -17.15 4.72 23.03
CA LYS A 49 -16.54 4.15 21.82
C LYS A 49 -17.09 4.78 20.55
N LEU A 50 -18.42 4.89 20.43
CA LEU A 50 -19.08 5.50 19.28
C LEU A 50 -18.70 6.98 19.10
N ARG A 51 -18.43 7.71 20.18
CA ARG A 51 -17.91 9.08 20.11
C ARG A 51 -16.49 9.11 19.55
N ALA A 52 -15.58 8.27 20.08
CA ALA A 52 -14.20 8.21 19.60
C ALA A 52 -14.13 7.86 18.10
N MET A 53 -14.89 6.86 17.65
CA MET A 53 -15.01 6.52 16.22
C MET A 53 -15.58 7.68 15.38
N SER A 54 -16.54 8.44 15.92
CA SER A 54 -17.09 9.62 15.22
C SER A 54 -16.10 10.78 15.12
N GLU A 55 -15.14 10.89 16.04
CA GLU A 55 -14.10 11.92 16.09
C GLU A 55 -12.93 11.55 15.15
N GLU A 56 -12.54 10.27 15.13
CA GLU A 56 -11.64 9.68 14.13
C GLU A 56 -12.17 9.86 12.70
N ILE A 57 -13.45 9.52 12.46
CA ILE A 57 -14.12 9.73 11.16
C ILE A 57 -14.18 11.22 10.78
N PHE A 58 -14.21 12.14 11.74
CA PHE A 58 -14.17 13.58 11.46
C PHE A 58 -12.78 14.04 11.01
N GLU A 59 -11.73 13.68 11.74
CA GLU A 59 -10.36 14.04 11.36
C GLU A 59 -9.92 13.36 10.06
N LEU A 60 -10.29 12.09 9.82
CA LEU A 60 -10.05 11.42 8.53
C LEU A 60 -10.73 12.15 7.36
N ARG A 61 -11.94 12.68 7.54
CA ARG A 61 -12.64 13.48 6.51
C ARG A 61 -11.98 14.83 6.27
N LYS A 62 -11.45 15.46 7.32
CA LYS A 62 -10.71 16.72 7.23
C LYS A 62 -9.38 16.53 6.48
N LEU A 63 -8.57 15.54 6.87
CA LEU A 63 -7.32 15.17 6.18
C LEU A 63 -7.57 14.81 4.71
N TYR A 64 -8.66 14.10 4.41
CA TYR A 64 -9.04 13.81 3.01
C TYR A 64 -9.39 15.08 2.22
N GLY A 65 -10.06 16.06 2.82
CA GLY A 65 -10.35 17.35 2.18
C GLY A 65 -9.11 18.22 1.96
N GLU A 66 -8.17 18.20 2.91
CA GLU A 66 -6.86 18.87 2.80
C GLU A 66 -6.01 18.21 1.69
N LEU A 67 -5.98 16.87 1.63
CA LEU A 67 -5.32 16.11 0.57
C LEU A 67 -5.94 16.38 -0.81
N GLN A 68 -7.27 16.40 -0.93
CA GLN A 68 -7.95 16.73 -2.19
C GLN A 68 -7.59 18.14 -2.66
N SER A 69 -7.60 19.12 -1.74
CA SER A 69 -7.21 20.51 -2.05
C SER A 69 -5.75 20.59 -2.55
N SER A 70 -4.86 19.76 -2.01
CA SER A 70 -3.46 19.62 -2.44
C SER A 70 -3.30 18.89 -3.79
N VAL A 71 -4.22 18.00 -4.17
CA VAL A 71 -4.30 17.44 -5.53
C VAL A 71 -4.75 18.52 -6.50
N ASP A 72 -5.88 19.18 -6.24
CA ASP A 72 -6.46 20.21 -7.09
C ASP A 72 -5.47 21.36 -7.36
N GLN A 73 -4.67 21.75 -6.36
CA GLN A 73 -3.60 22.76 -6.50
C GLN A 73 -2.43 22.27 -7.37
N ARG A 74 -2.05 20.99 -7.29
CA ARG A 74 -0.99 20.42 -8.13
C ARG A 74 -1.43 20.27 -9.58
N ASP A 75 -2.67 19.88 -9.83
CA ASP A 75 -3.23 19.80 -11.18
C ASP A 75 -3.32 21.20 -11.83
N LEU A 76 -3.72 22.22 -11.07
CA LEU A 76 -3.70 23.62 -11.53
C LEU A 76 -2.29 24.12 -11.88
N LEU A 77 -1.25 23.68 -11.15
CA LEU A 77 0.14 24.00 -11.48
C LEU A 77 0.64 23.22 -12.71
N LEU A 78 0.21 21.96 -12.87
CA LEU A 78 0.53 21.13 -14.04
C LEU A 78 -0.05 21.73 -15.33
N ASP A 79 -1.28 22.24 -15.29
CA ASP A 79 -1.91 22.98 -16.39
C ASP A 79 -1.15 24.26 -16.74
N GLN A 80 -0.70 25.03 -15.73
CA GLN A 80 0.12 26.23 -15.94
C GLN A 80 1.47 25.90 -16.59
N ILE A 81 2.16 24.86 -16.13
CA ILE A 81 3.42 24.39 -16.71
C ILE A 81 3.19 23.89 -18.16
N THR A 82 2.12 23.15 -18.40
CA THR A 82 1.76 22.66 -19.75
C THR A 82 1.45 23.81 -20.70
N SER A 83 0.72 24.83 -20.25
CA SER A 83 0.45 26.06 -21.00
C SER A 83 1.73 26.85 -21.30
N ALA A 84 2.65 26.96 -20.33
CA ALA A 84 3.93 27.64 -20.51
C ALA A 84 4.84 26.90 -21.51
N ASN A 85 4.95 25.57 -21.39
CA ASN A 85 5.70 24.73 -22.32
C ASN A 85 5.13 24.80 -23.75
N GLY A 86 3.79 24.82 -23.90
CA GLY A 86 3.14 25.02 -25.20
C GLY A 86 3.49 26.37 -25.85
N LYS A 87 3.51 27.45 -25.06
CA LYS A 87 3.92 28.79 -25.53
C LYS A 87 5.40 28.83 -25.93
N LEU A 88 6.29 28.30 -25.09
CA LEU A 88 7.73 28.23 -25.37
C LEU A 88 8.02 27.42 -26.64
N LYS A 89 7.35 26.29 -26.84
CA LYS A 89 7.46 25.49 -28.06
C LYS A 89 7.03 26.29 -29.29
N ALA A 90 5.86 26.94 -29.25
CA ALA A 90 5.38 27.77 -30.36
C ALA A 90 6.31 28.96 -30.67
N GLU A 91 6.91 29.59 -29.65
CA GLU A 91 7.90 30.65 -29.83
C GLU A 91 9.19 30.14 -30.49
N CYS A 92 9.67 28.96 -30.07
CA CYS A 92 10.81 28.28 -30.71
C CYS A 92 10.50 27.90 -32.16
N ASP A 93 9.32 27.34 -32.45
CA ASP A 93 8.89 26.99 -33.81
C ASP A 93 8.78 28.22 -34.73
N VAL A 94 8.47 29.41 -34.19
CA VAL A 94 8.49 30.68 -34.93
C VAL A 94 9.93 31.16 -35.17
N LYS A 95 10.79 31.14 -34.15
CA LYS A 95 12.21 31.51 -34.29
C LYS A 95 12.96 30.61 -35.27
N PHE A 96 12.72 29.30 -35.22
CA PHE A 96 13.32 28.33 -36.12
C PHE A 96 12.92 28.58 -37.59
N ARG A 97 11.63 28.78 -37.87
CA ARG A 97 11.15 29.13 -39.22
C ARG A 97 11.68 30.48 -39.71
N LYS A 98 11.89 31.45 -38.82
CA LYS A 98 12.55 32.71 -39.18
C LYS A 98 14.01 32.48 -39.61
N LEU A 99 14.79 31.76 -38.80
CA LEU A 99 16.20 31.48 -39.10
C LEU A 99 16.38 30.60 -40.35
N ASP A 100 15.50 29.64 -40.57
CA ASP A 100 15.44 28.81 -41.80
C ASP A 100 15.13 29.67 -43.04
N GLY A 101 14.28 30.70 -42.91
CA GLY A 101 14.09 31.73 -43.95
C GLY A 101 15.35 32.55 -44.22
N GLU A 102 15.90 33.20 -43.18
CA GLU A 102 17.11 34.03 -43.29
C GLU A 102 18.31 33.25 -43.86
N ASN A 103 18.44 31.97 -43.50
CA ASN A 103 19.50 31.09 -44.02
C ASN A 103 19.29 30.72 -45.51
N ARG A 104 18.05 30.60 -45.99
CA ARG A 104 17.77 30.41 -47.43
C ARG A 104 18.08 31.66 -48.24
N ASP A 105 17.72 32.84 -47.72
CA ASP A 105 18.02 34.12 -48.36
C ASP A 105 19.54 34.33 -48.47
N LEU A 106 20.30 33.95 -47.44
CA LEU A 106 21.77 33.96 -47.47
C LEU A 106 22.36 32.99 -48.50
N VAL A 107 21.79 31.79 -48.67
CA VAL A 107 22.20 30.84 -49.72
C VAL A 107 21.91 31.40 -51.12
N LEU A 108 20.75 32.02 -51.35
CA LEU A 108 20.41 32.63 -52.63
C LEU A 108 21.36 33.80 -52.98
N LEU A 109 21.72 34.63 -51.99
CA LEU A 109 22.71 35.70 -52.18
C LEU A 109 24.13 35.15 -52.47
N LEU A 110 24.49 34.01 -51.86
CA LEU A 110 25.76 33.34 -52.11
C LEU A 110 25.81 32.74 -53.53
N ASP A 111 24.73 32.10 -53.99
CA ASP A 111 24.60 31.56 -55.35
C ASP A 111 24.65 32.69 -56.40
N GLU A 112 23.99 33.82 -56.15
CA GLU A 112 24.08 34.99 -57.06
C GLU A 112 25.50 35.58 -57.09
N ALA A 113 26.18 35.65 -55.93
CA ALA A 113 27.57 36.09 -55.86
C ALA A 113 28.50 35.16 -56.64
N PHE A 114 28.33 33.83 -56.53
CA PHE A 114 29.08 32.86 -57.33
C PHE A 114 28.82 33.02 -58.84
N ALA A 115 27.56 33.19 -59.26
CA ALA A 115 27.23 33.43 -60.66
C ALA A 115 27.94 34.68 -61.21
N ARG A 116 27.91 35.79 -60.46
CA ARG A 116 28.63 37.03 -60.82
C ARG A 116 30.14 36.83 -60.88
N ILE A 117 30.73 36.06 -59.96
CA ILE A 117 32.17 35.73 -59.98
C ILE A 117 32.52 34.96 -61.25
N CYS A 118 31.78 33.90 -61.59
CA CYS A 118 32.06 33.10 -62.79
C CYS A 118 31.94 33.91 -64.10
N ASP A 119 31.05 34.90 -64.17
CA ASP A 119 30.94 35.80 -65.34
C ASP A 119 32.07 36.85 -65.40
N LEU A 120 32.57 37.32 -64.26
CA LEU A 120 33.77 38.17 -64.20
C LEU A 120 35.04 37.39 -64.57
N GLU A 121 35.14 36.12 -64.17
CA GLU A 121 36.25 35.24 -64.57
C GLU A 121 36.28 35.01 -66.10
N LYS A 122 35.13 34.74 -66.74
CA LYS A 122 35.02 34.63 -68.20
C LYS A 122 35.49 35.90 -68.92
N LYS A 123 35.04 37.08 -68.46
CA LYS A 123 35.46 38.38 -69.00
C LYS A 123 36.96 38.62 -68.84
N THR A 124 37.50 38.28 -67.67
CA THR A 124 38.94 38.41 -67.37
C THR A 124 39.78 37.49 -68.27
N ALA A 125 39.34 36.25 -68.50
CA ALA A 125 40.00 35.33 -69.42
C ALA A 125 40.02 35.85 -70.86
N SER A 126 38.87 36.34 -71.36
CA SER A 126 38.75 36.92 -72.72
C SER A 126 39.68 38.13 -72.91
N SER A 127 39.72 39.06 -71.95
CA SER A 127 40.61 40.23 -72.00
C SER A 127 42.09 39.83 -71.90
N SER A 128 42.43 38.82 -71.09
CA SER A 128 43.79 38.29 -71.00
C SER A 128 44.25 37.64 -72.31
N GLU A 129 43.37 36.97 -73.05
CA GLU A 129 43.66 36.44 -74.38
C GLU A 129 43.87 37.56 -75.41
N GLU A 130 43.02 38.59 -75.41
CA GLU A 130 43.14 39.78 -76.28
C GLU A 130 44.46 40.53 -76.04
N ILE A 131 44.81 40.82 -74.78
CA ILE A 131 46.12 41.40 -74.39
C ILE A 131 47.29 40.52 -74.86
N SER A 132 47.13 39.20 -74.83
CA SER A 132 48.16 38.25 -75.29
C SER A 132 48.26 38.19 -76.83
N GLY A 133 47.21 38.58 -77.55
CA GLY A 133 47.23 38.84 -78.99
C GLY A 133 47.92 40.17 -79.32
N LEU A 134 47.53 41.26 -78.65
CA LEU A 134 48.10 42.60 -78.86
C LEU A 134 49.62 42.63 -78.58
N LYS A 135 50.08 42.02 -77.48
CA LYS A 135 51.51 41.88 -77.18
C LYS A 135 52.28 41.15 -78.27
N ARG A 136 51.67 40.14 -78.93
CA ARG A 136 52.28 39.39 -80.03
C ARG A 136 52.45 40.28 -81.27
N LEU A 137 51.49 41.16 -81.56
CA LEU A 137 51.59 42.15 -82.64
C LEU A 137 52.64 43.23 -82.34
N LEU A 138 52.72 43.71 -81.08
CA LEU A 138 53.76 44.64 -80.64
C LEU A 138 55.17 44.06 -80.77
N SER A 139 55.39 42.79 -80.38
CA SER A 139 56.68 42.12 -80.57
C SER A 139 57.05 42.00 -82.06
N ILE A 140 56.09 41.71 -82.95
CA ILE A 140 56.34 41.68 -84.41
C ILE A 140 56.73 43.08 -84.91
N ARG A 141 56.09 44.15 -84.42
CA ARG A 141 56.43 45.53 -84.79
C ARG A 141 57.80 45.96 -84.28
N GLN A 142 58.14 45.67 -83.02
CA GLN A 142 59.48 45.91 -82.47
C GLN A 142 60.58 45.13 -83.22
N GLN A 143 60.22 44.03 -83.90
CA GLN A 143 61.12 43.26 -84.77
C GLN A 143 61.28 43.86 -86.20
N MET A 144 60.46 44.84 -86.57
CA MET A 144 60.53 45.58 -87.84
C MET A 144 61.23 46.94 -87.69
N ASP A 145 61.09 47.60 -86.54
CA ASP A 145 61.53 48.99 -86.31
C ASP A 145 63.03 49.12 -85.92
N SER A 146 63.87 48.10 -86.19
CA SER A 146 65.28 48.08 -85.75
C SER A 146 66.31 48.67 -86.73
N GLU A 147 65.90 49.24 -87.87
CA GLU A 147 66.78 49.94 -88.82
C GLU A 147 66.29 51.35 -89.18
N THR A 148 66.44 52.32 -88.28
CA THR A 148 66.85 53.69 -88.66
C THR A 148 67.37 54.48 -87.47
N LYS A 149 68.54 55.10 -87.61
CA LYS A 149 69.17 55.91 -86.55
C LYS A 149 69.90 57.11 -87.14
N ASN A 150 69.30 58.30 -87.01
CA ASN A 150 69.94 59.62 -86.86
C ASN A 150 68.94 60.77 -87.06
N ASN A 151 68.81 61.67 -86.08
CA ASN A 151 69.01 63.14 -86.21
C ASN A 151 68.52 63.89 -84.96
N ALA A 152 68.73 65.22 -84.96
CA ALA A 152 68.35 66.24 -83.96
C ALA A 152 69.30 66.39 -82.75
N SER A 153 70.25 67.34 -82.87
CA SER A 153 71.18 67.77 -81.80
C SER A 153 70.73 69.08 -81.11
N MET A 154 69.42 69.35 -81.05
CA MET A 154 68.86 70.51 -80.34
C MET A 154 68.06 70.12 -79.10
N ASP A 155 67.42 68.95 -79.11
CA ASP A 155 66.57 68.43 -78.03
C ASP A 155 67.33 68.23 -76.70
N LEU A 156 68.67 68.19 -76.70
CA LEU A 156 69.47 67.76 -75.56
C LEU A 156 69.13 68.48 -74.24
N LYS A 157 68.89 69.81 -74.26
CA LYS A 157 68.54 70.52 -73.02
C LYS A 157 67.14 70.19 -72.50
N GLU A 158 66.15 70.13 -73.37
CA GLU A 158 64.78 69.76 -72.98
C GLU A 158 64.72 68.28 -72.57
N ARG A 159 65.55 67.43 -73.16
CA ARG A 159 65.72 66.02 -72.75
C ARG A 159 66.47 65.88 -71.43
N ASP A 160 67.49 66.68 -71.15
CA ASP A 160 68.20 66.68 -69.87
C ASP A 160 67.26 67.18 -68.75
N GLU A 161 66.48 68.23 -69.00
CA GLU A 161 65.48 68.76 -68.06
C GLU A 161 64.31 67.78 -67.84
N TYR A 162 63.81 67.14 -68.91
CA TYR A 162 62.81 66.08 -68.81
C TYR A 162 63.35 64.81 -68.12
N THR A 163 64.64 64.48 -68.31
CA THR A 163 65.29 63.37 -67.60
C THR A 163 65.41 63.66 -66.12
N LEU A 164 65.83 64.88 -65.74
CA LEU A 164 65.83 65.31 -64.33
C LEU A 164 64.43 65.30 -63.71
N LYS A 165 63.39 65.70 -64.46
CA LYS A 165 61.98 65.60 -64.01
C LYS A 165 61.57 64.14 -63.78
N LEU A 166 61.86 63.24 -64.73
CA LEU A 166 61.59 61.81 -64.59
C LEU A 166 62.40 61.16 -63.45
N GLU A 167 63.64 61.59 -63.20
CA GLU A 167 64.46 61.09 -62.09
C GLU A 167 63.89 61.48 -60.72
N GLU A 168 63.39 62.71 -60.57
CA GLU A 168 62.74 63.14 -59.32
C GLU A 168 61.33 62.54 -59.16
N GLU A 169 60.55 62.42 -60.23
CA GLU A 169 59.27 61.69 -60.22
C GLU A 169 59.48 60.21 -59.85
N ASN A 170 60.52 59.56 -60.37
CA ASN A 170 60.91 58.20 -60.00
C ASN A 170 61.35 58.10 -58.53
N ARG A 171 62.08 59.09 -57.99
CA ARG A 171 62.37 59.18 -56.55
C ARG A 171 61.10 59.27 -55.71
N VAL A 172 60.18 60.17 -56.06
CA VAL A 172 58.89 60.33 -55.36
C VAL A 172 58.08 59.03 -55.41
N CYS A 173 58.02 58.38 -56.58
CA CYS A 173 57.38 57.07 -56.72
C CYS A 173 58.05 55.97 -55.89
N GLN A 174 59.38 55.90 -55.82
CA GLN A 174 60.09 54.96 -54.95
C GLN A 174 59.84 55.20 -53.47
N ASP A 175 59.77 56.45 -53.02
CA ASP A 175 59.52 56.79 -51.62
C ASP A 175 58.05 56.52 -51.23
N GLN A 176 57.09 56.79 -52.12
CA GLN A 176 55.70 56.34 -51.95
C GLN A 176 55.59 54.81 -51.92
N LEU A 177 56.29 54.10 -52.82
CA LEU A 177 56.26 52.63 -52.87
C LEU A 177 56.87 52.01 -51.60
N ARG A 178 57.98 52.58 -51.08
CA ARG A 178 58.53 52.21 -49.77
C ARG A 178 57.50 52.41 -48.66
N TRP A 179 56.91 53.60 -48.56
CA TRP A 179 55.91 53.88 -47.52
C TRP A 179 54.69 52.96 -47.59
N LYS A 180 54.19 52.66 -48.80
CA LYS A 180 53.10 51.68 -48.99
C LYS A 180 53.50 50.25 -48.58
N ASN A 181 54.73 49.83 -48.89
CA ASN A 181 55.25 48.53 -48.43
C ASN A 181 55.38 48.47 -46.90
N GLU A 182 55.81 49.55 -46.25
CA GLU A 182 55.85 49.66 -44.78
C GLU A 182 54.43 49.48 -44.18
N GLN A 183 53.43 50.17 -44.75
CA GLN A 183 52.02 50.03 -44.35
C GLN A 183 51.49 48.60 -44.54
N PHE A 184 51.77 47.95 -45.67
CA PHE A 184 51.40 46.55 -45.89
C PHE A 184 52.13 45.59 -44.94
N SER A 185 53.37 45.89 -44.55
CA SER A 185 54.11 45.13 -43.54
C SER A 185 53.42 45.22 -42.17
N HIS A 186 53.10 46.43 -41.70
CA HIS A 186 52.37 46.63 -40.44
C HIS A 186 50.99 45.98 -40.44
N LEU A 187 50.24 46.06 -41.56
CA LEU A 187 48.94 45.39 -41.70
C LEU A 187 49.09 43.86 -41.65
N GLY A 188 50.11 43.31 -42.31
CA GLY A 188 50.45 41.89 -42.26
C GLY A 188 50.89 41.40 -40.88
N GLU A 189 51.57 42.23 -40.09
CA GLU A 189 51.86 41.96 -38.68
C GLU A 189 50.61 42.02 -37.80
N ALA A 190 49.74 43.01 -37.99
CA ALA A 190 48.49 43.13 -37.26
C ALA A 190 47.58 41.92 -37.50
N TYR A 191 47.47 41.47 -38.76
CA TYR A 191 46.75 40.25 -39.11
C TYR A 191 47.34 39.00 -38.44
N LYS A 192 48.67 38.83 -38.44
CA LYS A 192 49.34 37.71 -37.74
C LYS A 192 49.06 37.71 -36.23
N LYS A 193 49.09 38.89 -35.59
CA LYS A 193 48.78 39.05 -34.15
C LYS A 193 47.31 38.74 -33.84
N LEU A 194 46.38 39.15 -34.72
CA LEU A 194 44.97 38.80 -34.60
C LEU A 194 44.74 37.28 -34.76
N GLN A 195 45.45 36.65 -35.71
CA GLN A 195 45.38 35.21 -35.94
C GLN A 195 45.96 34.39 -34.78
N SER A 196 47.05 34.82 -34.14
CA SER A 196 47.57 34.14 -32.95
C SER A 196 46.60 34.25 -31.77
N LEU A 197 46.03 35.42 -31.52
CA LEU A 197 45.03 35.63 -30.46
C LEU A 197 43.76 34.79 -30.68
N PHE A 198 43.30 34.66 -31.93
CA PHE A 198 42.18 33.77 -32.26
C PHE A 198 42.50 32.30 -31.94
N ASN A 199 43.66 31.81 -32.39
CA ASN A 199 44.08 30.43 -32.14
C ASN A 199 44.31 30.14 -30.64
N GLU A 200 44.80 31.12 -29.88
CA GLU A 200 44.94 31.05 -28.43
C GLU A 200 43.58 30.95 -27.73
N SER A 201 42.61 31.78 -28.13
CA SER A 201 41.24 31.74 -27.61
C SER A 201 40.50 30.45 -27.97
N GLU A 202 40.66 29.93 -29.19
CA GLU A 202 40.13 28.62 -29.61
C GLU A 202 40.73 27.48 -28.77
N SER A 203 42.05 27.54 -28.52
CA SER A 203 42.76 26.57 -27.67
C SER A 203 42.29 26.62 -26.21
N GLU A 204 41.98 27.80 -25.68
CA GLU A 204 41.44 27.98 -24.32
C GLU A 204 40.00 27.45 -24.21
N CYS A 205 39.12 27.84 -25.14
CA CYS A 205 37.73 27.36 -25.21
C CYS A 205 37.66 25.82 -25.32
N GLN A 206 38.52 25.20 -26.15
CA GLN A 206 38.56 23.74 -26.28
C GLN A 206 39.10 23.05 -25.01
N LYS A 207 39.96 23.69 -24.21
CA LYS A 207 40.36 23.18 -22.88
C LYS A 207 39.21 23.28 -21.88
N GLU A 208 38.53 24.43 -21.81
CA GLU A 208 37.38 24.63 -20.93
C GLU A 208 36.27 23.61 -21.23
N LYS A 209 35.88 23.47 -22.50
CA LYS A 209 34.94 22.45 -22.97
C LYS A 209 35.35 21.03 -22.55
N SER A 210 36.64 20.69 -22.66
CA SER A 210 37.16 19.38 -22.25
C SER A 210 37.08 19.18 -20.73
N SER A 211 37.33 20.24 -19.95
CA SER A 211 37.21 20.23 -18.49
C SER A 211 35.76 20.10 -18.03
N LEU A 212 34.82 20.81 -18.67
CA LEU A 212 33.39 20.70 -18.40
C LEU A 212 32.86 19.30 -18.72
N LEU A 213 33.25 18.70 -19.85
CA LEU A 213 32.88 17.31 -20.18
C LEU A 213 33.43 16.30 -19.16
N HIS A 214 34.63 16.52 -18.62
CA HIS A 214 35.18 15.68 -17.56
C HIS A 214 34.40 15.81 -16.25
N GLU A 215 34.06 17.03 -15.83
CA GLU A 215 33.28 17.25 -14.60
C GLU A 215 31.84 16.72 -14.74
N ILE A 216 31.20 16.87 -15.91
CA ILE A 216 29.91 16.24 -16.22
C ILE A 216 29.99 14.71 -16.06
N SER A 217 31.02 14.08 -16.64
CA SER A 217 31.23 12.63 -16.54
C SER A 217 31.43 12.17 -15.09
N LYS A 218 32.12 12.97 -14.29
CA LYS A 218 32.37 12.74 -12.86
C LYS A 218 31.10 12.91 -12.01
N LEU A 219 30.31 13.95 -12.27
CA LEU A 219 29.02 14.19 -11.60
C LEU A 219 28.00 13.10 -11.95
N GLN A 220 27.95 12.66 -13.21
CA GLN A 220 27.10 11.55 -13.65
C GLN A 220 27.49 10.25 -12.96
N SER A 221 28.79 9.91 -12.93
CA SER A 221 29.29 8.73 -12.19
C SER A 221 28.95 8.77 -10.69
N ALA A 222 28.97 9.96 -10.06
CA ALA A 222 28.60 10.13 -8.66
C ALA A 222 27.08 10.02 -8.44
N LEU A 223 26.25 10.49 -9.38
CA LEU A 223 24.81 10.33 -9.36
C LEU A 223 24.40 8.85 -9.52
N ASP A 224 25.00 8.14 -10.47
CA ASP A 224 24.76 6.71 -10.69
C ASP A 224 25.13 5.89 -9.45
N ALA A 225 26.26 6.20 -8.80
CA ALA A 225 26.67 5.60 -7.53
C ALA A 225 25.68 5.89 -6.38
N ARG A 226 25.15 7.12 -6.30
CA ARG A 226 24.10 7.50 -5.32
C ARG A 226 22.79 6.73 -5.58
N ILE A 227 22.34 6.64 -6.83
CA ILE A 227 21.13 5.89 -7.21
C ILE A 227 21.29 4.40 -6.84
N HIS A 228 22.45 3.81 -7.14
CA HIS A 228 22.76 2.43 -6.76
C HIS A 228 22.77 2.22 -5.24
N ALA A 229 23.36 3.15 -4.47
CA ALA A 229 23.35 3.10 -3.01
C ALA A 229 21.93 3.22 -2.42
N SER A 230 21.09 4.13 -2.94
CA SER A 230 19.69 4.25 -2.53
C SER A 230 18.88 3.00 -2.84
N LYS A 231 19.12 2.35 -3.98
CA LYS A 231 18.48 1.07 -4.32
C LYS A 231 18.87 -0.05 -3.35
N LEU A 232 20.16 -0.16 -3.00
CA LEU A 232 20.63 -1.14 -2.02
C LEU A 232 20.08 -0.88 -0.61
N MET A 233 19.91 0.38 -0.20
CA MET A 233 19.23 0.72 1.06
C MET A 233 17.78 0.22 1.08
N LEU A 234 17.02 0.48 0.02
CA LEU A 234 15.63 0.04 -0.08
C LEU A 234 15.51 -1.50 -0.16
N GLU A 235 16.45 -2.18 -0.82
CA GLU A 235 16.54 -3.64 -0.78
C GLU A 235 16.85 -4.17 0.62
N LEU A 236 17.77 -3.54 1.36
CA LEU A 236 18.10 -3.88 2.75
C LEU A 236 16.90 -3.71 3.68
N GLU A 237 16.22 -2.57 3.60
CA GLU A 237 15.04 -2.23 4.40
C GLU A 237 13.93 -3.28 4.22
N ASN A 238 13.61 -3.62 2.97
CA ASN A 238 12.66 -4.70 2.65
C ASN A 238 13.08 -6.05 3.26
N THR A 239 14.37 -6.40 3.28
CA THR A 239 14.83 -7.65 3.91
C THR A 239 14.72 -7.63 5.44
N GLU A 240 14.92 -6.48 6.08
CA GLU A 240 14.76 -6.35 7.54
C GLU A 240 13.26 -6.39 7.92
N THR A 241 12.37 -5.77 7.13
CA THR A 241 10.91 -5.92 7.27
C THR A 241 10.47 -7.38 7.12
N LEU A 242 10.92 -8.09 6.08
CA LEU A 242 10.59 -9.50 5.86
C LEU A 242 11.09 -10.41 7.00
N LYS A 243 12.28 -10.11 7.55
CA LYS A 243 12.87 -10.80 8.71
C LYS A 243 12.05 -10.56 9.99
N LEU A 244 11.57 -9.34 10.23
CA LEU A 244 10.66 -9.05 11.34
C LEU A 244 9.30 -9.77 11.19
N MET A 245 8.74 -9.80 9.98
CA MET A 245 7.51 -10.57 9.70
C MET A 245 7.70 -12.07 9.91
N LEU A 246 8.85 -12.63 9.50
CA LEU A 246 9.21 -14.03 9.74
C LEU A 246 9.29 -14.30 11.24
N GLN A 247 10.08 -13.53 12.00
CA GLN A 247 10.24 -13.69 13.45
C GLN A 247 8.89 -13.60 14.19
N LYS A 248 8.00 -12.69 13.77
CA LYS A 248 6.63 -12.62 14.29
C LYS A 248 5.87 -13.93 14.03
N SER A 249 5.86 -14.42 12.79
CA SER A 249 5.19 -15.67 12.44
C SER A 249 5.75 -16.91 13.19
N GLU A 250 7.06 -16.97 13.43
CA GLU A 250 7.68 -18.02 14.24
C GLU A 250 7.19 -17.98 15.70
N SER A 251 7.05 -16.79 16.28
CA SER A 251 6.52 -16.63 17.64
C SER A 251 5.03 -17.00 17.76
N GLU A 252 4.23 -16.74 16.71
CA GLU A 252 2.83 -17.15 16.62
C GLU A 252 2.72 -18.68 16.48
N VAL A 253 3.56 -19.31 15.65
CA VAL A 253 3.62 -20.78 15.49
C VAL A 253 4.00 -21.47 16.81
N GLU A 254 5.02 -21.00 17.54
CA GLU A 254 5.39 -21.60 18.82
C GLU A 254 4.29 -21.39 19.88
N THR A 255 3.61 -20.25 19.87
CA THR A 255 2.43 -19.99 20.73
C THR A 255 1.27 -20.94 20.43
N LEU A 256 0.97 -21.20 19.15
CA LEU A 256 -0.06 -22.16 18.73
C LEU A 256 0.33 -23.60 19.09
N LYS A 257 1.60 -23.96 18.95
CA LYS A 257 2.18 -25.26 19.32
C LYS A 257 2.12 -25.52 20.83
N LEU A 258 2.33 -24.50 21.67
CA LEU A 258 2.10 -24.57 23.12
C LEU A 258 0.60 -24.77 23.43
N LYS A 259 -0.30 -23.97 22.83
CA LYS A 259 -1.76 -24.14 22.99
C LYS A 259 -2.23 -25.54 22.59
N LEU A 260 -1.73 -26.08 21.47
CA LEU A 260 -2.03 -27.43 21.01
C LEU A 260 -1.60 -28.48 22.04
N LYS A 261 -0.40 -28.35 22.62
CA LYS A 261 0.10 -29.26 23.66
C LYS A 261 -0.74 -29.19 24.94
N THR A 262 -1.16 -28.00 25.37
CA THR A 262 -2.07 -27.82 26.51
C THR A 262 -3.44 -28.48 26.24
N ASN A 263 -4.00 -28.30 25.05
CA ASN A 263 -5.27 -28.93 24.68
C ASN A 263 -5.17 -30.46 24.60
N GLN A 264 -4.05 -31.00 24.10
CA GLN A 264 -3.77 -32.45 24.10
C GLN A 264 -3.68 -33.00 25.53
N GLN A 265 -3.03 -32.27 26.45
CA GLN A 265 -2.97 -32.65 27.86
C GLN A 265 -4.36 -32.61 28.52
N ALA A 266 -5.15 -31.57 28.27
CA ALA A 266 -6.51 -31.45 28.79
C ALA A 266 -7.42 -32.59 28.28
N HIS A 267 -7.33 -32.94 27.00
CA HIS A 267 -8.05 -34.07 26.41
C HIS A 267 -7.71 -35.41 27.07
N GLU A 268 -6.42 -35.70 27.33
CA GLU A 268 -6.03 -36.93 28.03
C GLU A 268 -6.42 -36.92 29.52
N GLN A 269 -6.48 -35.76 30.16
CA GLN A 269 -7.03 -35.59 31.52
C GLN A 269 -8.55 -35.83 31.55
N GLU A 270 -9.31 -35.28 30.61
CA GLU A 270 -10.75 -35.51 30.48
C GLU A 270 -11.04 -37.00 30.20
N LYS A 271 -10.37 -37.59 29.21
CA LYS A 271 -10.46 -39.01 28.84
C LYS A 271 -10.14 -39.95 30.01
N THR A 272 -9.15 -39.63 30.85
CA THR A 272 -8.86 -40.44 32.05
C THR A 272 -9.90 -40.23 33.16
N GLY A 273 -10.43 -39.02 33.34
CA GLY A 273 -11.56 -38.77 34.25
C GLY A 273 -12.85 -39.48 33.83
N LEU A 274 -13.15 -39.49 32.52
CA LEU A 274 -14.26 -40.25 31.94
C LEU A 274 -14.07 -41.77 32.14
N LEU A 275 -12.86 -42.29 31.95
CA LEU A 275 -12.56 -43.71 32.20
C LEU A 275 -12.75 -44.10 33.67
N VAL A 276 -12.33 -43.25 34.62
CA VAL A 276 -12.62 -43.45 36.05
C VAL A 276 -14.13 -43.45 36.30
N THR A 277 -14.85 -42.48 35.73
CA THR A 277 -16.32 -42.37 35.86
C THR A 277 -17.04 -43.61 35.33
N VAL A 278 -16.60 -44.16 34.18
CA VAL A 278 -17.15 -45.40 33.61
C VAL A 278 -16.90 -46.58 34.55
N ASN A 279 -15.67 -46.77 35.04
CA ASN A 279 -15.35 -47.83 35.98
C ASN A 279 -16.19 -47.76 37.28
N GLU A 280 -16.49 -46.55 37.78
CA GLU A 280 -17.40 -46.35 38.92
C GLU A 280 -18.85 -46.72 38.59
N LYS A 281 -19.35 -46.41 37.38
CA LYS A 281 -20.68 -46.84 36.95
C LYS A 281 -20.75 -48.35 36.81
N ASP A 282 -19.75 -48.98 36.20
CA ASP A 282 -19.70 -50.43 35.99
C ASP A 282 -19.61 -51.18 37.33
N ALA A 283 -18.79 -50.71 38.27
CA ALA A 283 -18.76 -51.25 39.63
C ALA A 283 -20.12 -51.11 40.35
N LYS A 284 -20.83 -49.98 40.17
CA LYS A 284 -22.17 -49.81 40.72
C LYS A 284 -23.20 -50.71 40.03
N ILE A 285 -23.13 -50.89 38.71
CA ILE A 285 -23.97 -51.83 37.95
C ILE A 285 -23.78 -53.25 38.50
N GLY A 286 -22.54 -53.74 38.60
CA GLY A 286 -22.25 -55.06 39.18
C GLY A 286 -22.78 -55.23 40.62
N SER A 287 -22.73 -54.17 41.44
CA SER A 287 -23.31 -54.20 42.80
C SER A 287 -24.85 -54.32 42.79
N LEU A 288 -25.52 -53.71 41.79
CA LEU A 288 -26.97 -53.79 41.62
C LEU A 288 -27.38 -55.13 41.01
N GLU A 289 -26.60 -55.70 40.10
CA GLU A 289 -26.81 -57.05 39.56
C GLU A 289 -26.68 -58.13 40.65
N GLN A 290 -25.74 -57.96 41.59
CA GLN A 290 -25.63 -58.81 42.78
C GLN A 290 -26.87 -58.68 43.69
N GLN A 291 -27.34 -57.46 43.97
CA GLN A 291 -28.56 -57.24 44.76
C GLN A 291 -29.80 -57.85 44.08
N ILE A 292 -29.96 -57.66 42.76
CA ILE A 292 -31.04 -58.25 41.96
C ILE A 292 -30.97 -59.79 42.00
N SER A 293 -29.77 -60.37 41.97
CA SER A 293 -29.58 -61.82 42.04
C SER A 293 -29.93 -62.37 43.44
N MET A 294 -29.54 -61.67 44.50
CA MET A 294 -29.92 -62.02 45.87
C MET A 294 -31.45 -61.91 46.09
N LEU A 295 -32.07 -60.83 45.60
CA LEU A 295 -33.53 -60.66 45.68
C LEU A 295 -34.29 -61.75 44.90
N LYS A 296 -33.79 -62.17 43.73
CA LYS A 296 -34.36 -63.32 43.00
C LYS A 296 -34.29 -64.62 43.81
N LEU A 297 -33.20 -64.89 44.52
CA LEU A 297 -33.07 -66.06 45.39
C LEU A 297 -34.02 -66.00 46.60
N ILE A 298 -34.20 -64.81 47.20
CA ILE A 298 -35.17 -64.59 48.28
C ILE A 298 -36.59 -64.84 47.77
N ILE A 299 -36.98 -64.25 46.63
CA ILE A 299 -38.31 -64.44 46.02
C ILE A 299 -38.57 -65.92 45.67
N LEU A 300 -37.55 -66.66 45.21
CA LEU A 300 -37.67 -68.10 44.98
C LEU A 300 -37.95 -68.86 46.29
N ALA A 301 -37.17 -68.63 47.35
CA ALA A 301 -37.40 -69.26 48.65
C ALA A 301 -38.73 -68.85 49.32
N GLU A 302 -39.17 -67.61 49.14
CA GLU A 302 -40.51 -67.15 49.56
C GLU A 302 -41.62 -67.83 48.75
N SER A 303 -41.42 -68.06 47.44
CA SER A 303 -42.38 -68.79 46.61
C SER A 303 -42.45 -70.28 46.98
N GLU A 304 -41.32 -70.94 47.24
CA GLU A 304 -41.26 -72.33 47.70
C GLU A 304 -41.92 -72.47 49.09
N THR A 305 -41.67 -71.55 50.02
CA THR A 305 -42.31 -71.60 51.36
C THR A 305 -43.81 -71.28 51.31
N ALA A 306 -44.26 -70.38 50.43
CA ALA A 306 -45.67 -70.13 50.18
C ALA A 306 -46.37 -71.34 49.51
N GLU A 307 -45.71 -72.03 48.58
CA GLU A 307 -46.22 -73.26 47.96
C GLU A 307 -46.30 -74.40 48.99
N ASN A 308 -45.25 -74.61 49.78
CA ASN A 308 -45.27 -75.58 50.89
C ASN A 308 -46.37 -75.27 51.92
N LEU A 309 -46.60 -73.99 52.27
CA LEU A 309 -47.68 -73.60 53.18
C LEU A 309 -49.08 -73.86 52.57
N ASN A 310 -49.24 -73.70 51.26
CA ASN A 310 -50.49 -74.06 50.59
C ASN A 310 -50.67 -75.59 50.54
N GLN A 311 -49.62 -76.35 50.22
CA GLN A 311 -49.64 -77.81 50.33
C GLN A 311 -49.94 -78.28 51.77
N GLU A 312 -49.46 -77.59 52.81
CA GLU A 312 -49.81 -77.89 54.21
C GLU A 312 -51.26 -77.52 54.55
N LYS A 313 -51.81 -76.42 54.01
CA LYS A 313 -53.24 -76.11 54.14
C LYS A 313 -54.11 -77.16 53.46
N ASP A 314 -53.77 -77.54 52.23
CA ASP A 314 -54.52 -78.54 51.46
C ASP A 314 -54.43 -79.92 52.14
N ASN A 315 -53.25 -80.31 52.64
CA ASN A 315 -53.09 -81.50 53.48
C ASN A 315 -53.91 -81.40 54.78
N ASN A 316 -54.01 -80.24 55.43
CA ASN A 316 -54.87 -80.07 56.61
C ASN A 316 -56.37 -80.10 56.27
N TYR A 317 -56.80 -79.58 55.12
CA TYR A 317 -58.18 -79.74 54.64
C TYR A 317 -58.51 -81.21 54.34
N VAL A 318 -57.60 -81.94 53.68
CA VAL A 318 -57.72 -83.39 53.47
C VAL A 318 -57.79 -84.11 54.81
N LYS A 319 -56.88 -83.85 55.73
CA LYS A 319 -56.80 -84.51 57.05
C LYS A 319 -57.96 -84.15 57.97
N HIS A 320 -58.55 -82.96 57.84
CA HIS A 320 -59.80 -82.61 58.51
C HIS A 320 -60.97 -83.42 57.93
N SER A 321 -61.07 -83.50 56.60
CA SER A 321 -62.07 -84.31 55.89
C SER A 321 -61.94 -85.81 56.21
N GLU A 322 -60.72 -86.34 56.32
CA GLU A 322 -60.46 -87.73 56.71
C GLU A 322 -60.87 -88.02 58.15
N ASN A 323 -60.63 -87.08 59.08
CA ASN A 323 -61.11 -87.19 60.46
C ASN A 323 -62.64 -87.09 60.56
N GLU A 324 -63.27 -86.25 59.76
CA GLU A 324 -64.74 -86.17 59.66
C GLU A 324 -65.32 -87.47 59.08
N ILE A 325 -64.72 -88.03 58.02
CA ILE A 325 -65.04 -89.36 57.48
C ILE A 325 -64.83 -90.46 58.53
N ALA A 326 -63.80 -90.38 59.37
CA ALA A 326 -63.57 -91.33 60.46
C ALA A 326 -64.64 -91.23 61.56
N GLN A 327 -65.03 -90.02 61.98
CA GLN A 327 -66.16 -89.82 62.90
C GLN A 327 -67.47 -90.35 62.31
N LEU A 328 -67.76 -90.05 61.04
CA LEU A 328 -68.94 -90.55 60.33
C LEU A 328 -68.95 -92.08 60.24
N ARG A 329 -67.81 -92.74 60.00
CA ARG A 329 -67.68 -94.21 60.04
C ARG A 329 -67.96 -94.79 61.42
N ASN A 330 -67.47 -94.17 62.48
CA ASN A 330 -67.70 -94.62 63.86
C ASN A 330 -69.19 -94.52 64.22
N ASN A 331 -69.82 -93.38 63.91
CA ASN A 331 -71.25 -93.15 64.08
C ASN A 331 -72.12 -94.10 63.23
N LEU A 332 -71.60 -94.61 62.11
CA LEU A 332 -72.28 -95.56 61.24
C LEU A 332 -72.23 -96.99 61.81
N ALA A 333 -71.13 -97.38 62.45
CA ALA A 333 -71.01 -98.67 63.14
C ALA A 333 -71.95 -98.79 64.36
N GLU A 334 -72.08 -97.73 65.18
CA GLU A 334 -73.08 -97.69 66.26
C GLU A 334 -74.52 -97.76 65.72
N ARG A 335 -74.76 -97.18 64.54
CA ARG A 335 -76.00 -97.29 63.76
C ARG A 335 -76.17 -98.60 62.97
N GLU A 336 -75.28 -99.58 63.15
CA GLU A 336 -75.42 -100.94 62.63
C GLU A 336 -75.74 -101.93 63.75
N ALA A 337 -75.06 -101.81 64.89
CA ALA A 337 -75.42 -102.56 66.11
C ALA A 337 -76.87 -102.32 66.60
N THR A 338 -77.48 -101.17 66.24
CA THR A 338 -78.88 -100.82 66.56
C THR A 338 -79.87 -101.12 65.42
N ARG A 339 -79.41 -101.60 64.26
CA ARG A 339 -80.25 -101.82 63.07
C ARG A 339 -80.92 -103.18 63.04
N ASP A 340 -80.25 -104.21 63.56
CA ASP A 340 -80.75 -105.58 63.56
C ASP A 340 -81.85 -105.85 64.61
N THR A 341 -81.94 -105.03 65.67
CA THR A 341 -83.03 -105.10 66.66
C THR A 341 -84.29 -104.36 66.22
N LEU A 342 -84.18 -103.21 65.55
CA LEU A 342 -85.33 -102.41 65.09
C LEU A 342 -86.00 -102.95 63.81
N ARG A 343 -85.46 -104.01 63.21
CA ARG A 343 -86.03 -104.67 62.02
C ARG A 343 -87.31 -105.48 62.32
N GLN A 344 -87.69 -105.62 63.59
CA GLN A 344 -88.87 -106.38 64.03
C GLN A 344 -90.08 -105.50 64.43
N GLU A 345 -89.92 -104.18 64.58
CA GLU A 345 -91.01 -103.26 64.97
C GLU A 345 -91.47 -102.32 63.84
N ASN A 346 -90.68 -102.17 62.76
CA ASN A 346 -90.89 -101.10 61.78
C ASN A 346 -92.06 -101.31 60.80
N ASP A 347 -92.65 -102.51 60.74
CA ASP A 347 -93.89 -102.76 59.98
C ASP A 347 -95.12 -102.04 60.61
N GLY A 348 -95.01 -101.53 61.85
CA GLY A 348 -96.10 -100.88 62.56
C GLY A 348 -96.17 -99.34 62.45
N MET A 349 -95.09 -98.65 62.06
CA MET A 349 -94.99 -97.18 62.16
C MET A 349 -95.10 -96.41 60.84
N LEU A 350 -95.33 -97.09 59.72
CA LEU A 350 -95.51 -96.43 58.41
C LEU A 350 -96.71 -95.46 58.36
N SER A 351 -97.71 -95.64 59.23
CA SER A 351 -98.95 -94.84 59.27
C SER A 351 -98.91 -93.58 60.15
N SER A 352 -97.76 -93.19 60.72
CA SER A 352 -97.64 -92.00 61.61
C SER A 352 -96.81 -90.84 61.01
N ILE A 353 -96.30 -91.01 59.77
CA ILE A 353 -95.39 -90.04 59.14
C ILE A 353 -96.16 -89.00 58.29
N GLU A 354 -97.32 -89.34 57.75
CA GLU A 354 -98.18 -88.40 56.98
C GLU A 354 -98.72 -87.23 57.83
N GLU A 355 -98.65 -87.28 59.16
CA GLU A 355 -99.23 -86.28 60.09
C GLU A 355 -98.25 -85.17 60.54
N LYS A 356 -97.00 -85.14 60.02
CA LYS A 356 -95.93 -84.26 60.56
C LYS A 356 -95.33 -83.24 59.58
N ASP A 357 -95.71 -83.27 58.31
CA ASP A 357 -95.20 -82.34 57.30
C ASP A 357 -95.66 -80.88 57.59
N ASP A 358 -96.87 -80.69 58.11
CA ASP A 358 -97.49 -79.41 58.50
C ASP A 358 -96.83 -78.66 59.69
N LYS A 359 -95.71 -79.16 60.23
CA LYS A 359 -95.07 -78.56 61.43
C LYS A 359 -93.74 -77.86 61.17
N MET A 360 -92.98 -78.15 60.12
CA MET A 360 -91.65 -77.55 59.94
C MET A 360 -91.61 -76.24 59.13
N GLN A 361 -92.70 -75.88 58.42
CA GLN A 361 -92.87 -74.56 57.79
C GLN A 361 -92.85 -73.35 58.78
N ARG A 362 -92.66 -73.61 60.09
CA ARG A 362 -92.61 -72.59 61.15
C ARG A 362 -91.21 -72.06 61.48
N ILE A 363 -90.13 -72.71 61.07
CA ILE A 363 -88.75 -72.31 61.44
C ILE A 363 -88.15 -71.29 60.44
N GLN A 364 -88.75 -71.12 59.25
CA GLN A 364 -88.33 -70.16 58.22
C GLN A 364 -88.65 -68.68 58.55
N LYS A 365 -88.80 -68.32 59.84
CA LYS A 365 -89.28 -66.99 60.26
C LYS A 365 -88.67 -66.40 61.53
N GLU A 366 -87.50 -66.90 61.95
CA GLU A 366 -86.62 -66.22 62.91
C GLU A 366 -85.41 -65.68 62.12
N TYR A 367 -85.48 -64.45 61.58
CA TYR A 367 -85.31 -63.16 62.27
C TYR A 367 -83.85 -62.95 62.71
N GLN A 368 -82.98 -62.46 61.82
CA GLN A 368 -82.62 -61.04 61.75
C GLN A 368 -82.14 -60.42 63.08
N SER A 369 -80.84 -60.59 63.42
CA SER A 369 -80.23 -59.90 64.58
C SER A 369 -78.72 -59.63 64.42
N ALA A 370 -78.33 -58.34 64.37
CA ALA A 370 -76.97 -57.75 64.47
C ALA A 370 -75.93 -58.12 63.35
N THR A 371 -75.13 -57.25 62.67
CA THR A 371 -74.80 -55.79 62.65
C THR A 371 -73.39 -55.39 63.16
N MET A 372 -72.76 -54.40 62.50
CA MET A 372 -71.36 -53.87 62.60
C MET A 372 -70.29 -54.74 61.90
N ALA A 373 -69.15 -54.27 61.36
CA ALA A 373 -68.52 -52.94 61.16
C ALA A 373 -67.91 -52.85 59.71
N SER A 374 -66.92 -52.05 59.25
CA SER A 374 -65.98 -51.04 59.78
C SER A 374 -65.47 -50.10 58.64
N LEU A 375 -64.38 -49.31 58.81
CA LEU A 375 -63.86 -48.30 57.85
C LEU A 375 -62.30 -48.14 57.83
N VAL A 376 -61.80 -47.38 56.83
CA VAL A 376 -60.40 -46.88 56.60
C VAL A 376 -59.40 -47.93 56.08
N GLY A 377 -58.45 -47.67 55.15
CA GLY A 377 -58.07 -46.46 54.37
C GLY A 377 -57.61 -46.87 52.94
N LYS A 378 -56.71 -46.20 52.20
CA LYS A 378 -55.84 -45.00 52.41
C LYS A 378 -55.45 -44.39 51.02
N GLU A 379 -54.76 -43.26 50.98
CA GLU A 379 -54.29 -42.56 49.74
C GLU A 379 -52.85 -42.03 49.93
N TYR A 380 -52.11 -41.71 48.85
CA TYR A 380 -50.68 -41.28 48.87
C TYR A 380 -50.45 -39.94 48.15
N THR A 381 -49.61 -39.07 48.73
CA THR A 381 -49.29 -37.71 48.21
C THR A 381 -47.78 -37.52 47.95
N PRO A 382 -47.36 -37.01 46.77
CA PRO A 382 -45.94 -36.84 46.43
C PRO A 382 -45.44 -35.38 46.58
N ASP A 383 -45.11 -34.94 47.80
CA ASP A 383 -44.78 -33.52 48.07
C ASP A 383 -43.33 -33.26 48.55
N GLU A 384 -42.58 -34.29 48.98
CA GLU A 384 -41.20 -34.10 49.48
C GLU A 384 -40.15 -34.01 48.35
N ALA A 385 -40.34 -34.77 47.27
CA ALA A 385 -39.42 -34.78 46.12
C ALA A 385 -39.33 -33.43 45.36
N PHE A 386 -40.33 -32.54 45.52
CA PHE A 386 -40.37 -31.25 44.84
C PHE A 386 -39.53 -30.17 45.52
N LYS A 387 -39.13 -30.38 46.78
CA LYS A 387 -38.34 -29.42 47.57
C LYS A 387 -36.85 -29.57 47.30
N GLU A 388 -36.35 -30.79 47.36
CA GLU A 388 -34.92 -31.11 47.17
C GLU A 388 -34.45 -30.76 45.74
N ALA A 389 -35.30 -30.99 44.73
CA ALA A 389 -35.05 -30.58 43.34
C ALA A 389 -35.05 -29.06 43.10
N LYS A 390 -35.61 -28.26 44.03
CA LYS A 390 -35.62 -26.79 43.96
C LYS A 390 -34.34 -26.20 44.50
N ASP A 391 -33.86 -26.73 45.63
CA ASP A 391 -32.71 -26.18 46.35
C ASP A 391 -31.39 -26.50 45.62
N GLN A 392 -31.25 -27.71 45.04
CA GLN A 392 -30.14 -28.02 44.12
C GLN A 392 -30.09 -27.06 42.93
N LYS A 393 -31.25 -26.70 42.35
CA LYS A 393 -31.35 -25.81 41.18
C LYS A 393 -31.00 -24.36 41.50
N ALA A 394 -31.10 -23.93 42.76
CA ALA A 394 -30.62 -22.61 43.19
C ALA A 394 -29.09 -22.56 43.23
N LEU A 395 -28.46 -23.60 43.77
CA LEU A 395 -26.99 -23.75 43.87
C LEU A 395 -26.35 -23.78 42.47
N ASP A 396 -26.95 -24.55 41.55
CA ASP A 396 -26.62 -24.62 40.12
C ASP A 396 -26.68 -23.27 39.38
N VAL A 397 -27.43 -22.29 39.90
CA VAL A 397 -27.55 -20.94 39.31
C VAL A 397 -26.53 -19.98 39.91
N GLU A 398 -26.25 -20.10 41.20
CA GLU A 398 -25.24 -19.28 41.89
C GLU A 398 -23.84 -19.52 41.32
N GLU A 399 -23.45 -20.78 41.10
CA GLU A 399 -22.16 -21.15 40.50
C GLU A 399 -22.03 -20.62 39.06
N LYS A 400 -23.10 -20.74 38.25
CA LYS A 400 -23.12 -20.22 36.88
C LYS A 400 -23.07 -18.68 36.85
N ASN A 401 -23.68 -17.99 37.81
CA ASN A 401 -23.57 -16.53 37.95
C ASN A 401 -22.14 -16.10 38.31
N SER A 402 -21.44 -16.86 39.17
CA SER A 402 -20.03 -16.60 39.48
C SER A 402 -19.15 -16.78 38.24
N LEU A 403 -19.33 -17.87 37.48
CA LEU A 403 -18.59 -18.12 36.25
C LEU A 403 -18.83 -17.03 35.18
N ILE A 404 -20.05 -16.53 35.06
CA ILE A 404 -20.38 -15.39 34.18
C ILE A 404 -19.62 -14.13 34.62
N ALA A 405 -19.58 -13.82 35.92
CA ALA A 405 -18.88 -12.63 36.42
C ALA A 405 -17.36 -12.69 36.18
N ASP A 406 -16.73 -13.87 36.31
CA ASP A 406 -15.31 -14.03 35.98
C ASP A 406 -15.04 -13.98 34.47
N MET A 407 -15.94 -14.51 33.62
CA MET A 407 -15.85 -14.35 32.16
C MET A 407 -16.04 -12.89 31.72
N GLU A 408 -16.99 -12.16 32.30
CA GLU A 408 -17.17 -10.71 32.06
C GLU A 408 -15.88 -9.94 32.42
N LYS A 409 -15.27 -10.25 33.57
CA LYS A 409 -14.05 -9.62 34.06
C LYS A 409 -12.84 -9.87 33.16
N GLU A 410 -12.63 -11.10 32.69
CA GLU A 410 -11.52 -11.40 31.78
C GLU A 410 -11.78 -10.88 30.36
N THR A 411 -13.03 -10.85 29.90
CA THR A 411 -13.41 -10.20 28.62
C THR A 411 -13.10 -8.70 28.64
N ASN A 412 -13.39 -8.01 29.75
CA ASN A 412 -13.03 -6.60 29.92
C ASN A 412 -11.51 -6.37 29.93
N ARG A 413 -10.73 -7.26 30.57
CA ARG A 413 -9.25 -7.22 30.51
C ARG A 413 -8.70 -7.40 29.10
N LEU A 414 -9.22 -8.38 28.35
CA LEU A 414 -8.78 -8.63 26.98
C LEU A 414 -9.11 -7.44 26.07
N LEU A 415 -10.28 -6.81 26.26
CA LEU A 415 -10.67 -5.57 25.58
C LEU A 415 -9.73 -4.40 25.94
N GLU A 416 -9.43 -4.19 27.23
CA GLU A 416 -8.55 -3.12 27.71
C GLU A 416 -7.11 -3.29 27.18
N ASN A 417 -6.60 -4.52 27.16
CA ASN A 417 -5.31 -4.86 26.54
C ASN A 417 -5.33 -4.63 25.02
N SER A 418 -6.41 -4.99 24.31
CA SER A 418 -6.53 -4.77 22.86
C SER A 418 -6.46 -3.28 22.51
N VAL A 419 -7.22 -2.45 23.24
CA VAL A 419 -7.22 -1.00 23.07
C VAL A 419 -5.82 -0.41 23.35
N GLN A 420 -5.11 -0.85 24.39
CA GLN A 420 -3.74 -0.37 24.66
C GLN A 420 -2.73 -0.73 23.55
N VAL A 421 -2.89 -1.88 22.90
CA VAL A 421 -2.03 -2.28 21.77
C VAL A 421 -2.36 -1.46 20.53
N GLU A 422 -3.65 -1.24 20.24
CA GLU A 422 -4.11 -0.41 19.12
C GLU A 422 -3.68 1.05 19.29
N THR A 423 -3.84 1.65 20.48
CA THR A 423 -3.40 3.03 20.73
C THR A 423 -1.89 3.19 20.57
N ARG A 424 -1.08 2.23 21.05
CA ARG A 424 0.38 2.31 20.88
C ARG A 424 0.78 2.22 19.40
N GLY A 425 0.18 1.32 18.63
CA GLY A 425 0.45 1.22 17.20
C GLY A 425 0.10 2.50 16.43
N LEU A 426 -0.99 3.18 16.82
CA LEU A 426 -1.37 4.48 16.26
C LEU A 426 -0.44 5.63 16.69
N GLU A 427 0.14 5.57 17.89
CA GLU A 427 1.16 6.53 18.36
C GLU A 427 2.51 6.32 17.68
N GLU A 428 2.90 5.06 17.43
CA GLU A 428 4.12 4.70 16.67
C GLU A 428 3.99 5.15 15.20
N LEU A 429 2.89 4.80 14.51
CA LEU A 429 2.61 5.23 13.13
C LEU A 429 2.49 6.77 12.99
N ARG A 430 1.95 7.46 13.99
CA ARG A 430 1.95 8.93 14.04
C ARG A 430 3.37 9.48 14.09
N GLY A 431 4.23 8.92 14.94
CA GLY A 431 5.62 9.32 15.05
C GLY A 431 6.41 9.09 13.76
N GLU A 432 6.15 7.99 13.05
CA GLU A 432 6.73 7.73 11.73
C GLU A 432 6.27 8.78 10.70
N LEU A 433 4.96 9.05 10.60
CA LEU A 433 4.40 10.04 9.68
C LEU A 433 4.89 11.48 9.96
N GLU A 434 5.03 11.86 11.23
CA GLU A 434 5.59 13.17 11.64
C GLU A 434 7.09 13.30 11.29
N ASN A 435 7.83 12.20 11.28
CA ASN A 435 9.24 12.18 10.85
C ASN A 435 9.38 12.17 9.33
N GLU A 436 8.52 11.46 8.60
CA GLU A 436 8.49 11.45 7.14
C GLU A 436 8.08 12.81 6.57
N THR A 437 7.06 13.45 7.16
CA THR A 437 6.63 14.83 6.83
C THR A 437 7.81 15.80 6.94
N ARG A 438 8.55 15.75 8.06
CA ARG A 438 9.74 16.58 8.28
C ARG A 438 10.88 16.29 7.29
N CYS A 439 10.96 15.06 6.78
CA CYS A 439 11.91 14.69 5.72
C CYS A 439 11.54 15.37 4.39
N PHE A 440 10.26 15.38 4.02
CA PHE A 440 9.78 16.08 2.83
C PHE A 440 9.91 17.61 2.94
N GLU A 441 9.69 18.19 4.12
CA GLU A 441 9.92 19.63 4.38
C GLU A 441 11.38 20.02 4.10
N ASN A 442 12.35 19.29 4.67
CA ASN A 442 13.79 19.52 4.42
C ASN A 442 14.16 19.38 2.93
N LEU A 443 13.58 18.39 2.23
CA LEU A 443 13.82 18.16 0.81
C LEU A 443 13.25 19.28 -0.07
N LEU A 444 12.11 19.87 0.33
CA LEU A 444 11.54 21.04 -0.33
C LEU A 444 12.41 22.28 -0.13
N GLU A 445 12.97 22.51 1.06
CA GLU A 445 13.92 23.60 1.31
C GLU A 445 15.23 23.46 0.49
N GLU A 446 15.75 22.23 0.33
CA GLU A 446 16.92 21.97 -0.53
C GLU A 446 16.61 22.24 -2.01
N LEU A 447 15.44 21.79 -2.50
CA LEU A 447 14.99 22.02 -3.87
C LEU A 447 14.71 23.51 -4.17
N GLU A 448 14.09 24.24 -3.24
CA GLU A 448 13.85 25.69 -3.31
C GLU A 448 15.20 26.45 -3.38
N SER A 449 16.16 26.05 -2.54
CA SER A 449 17.52 26.61 -2.52
C SER A 449 18.26 26.38 -3.84
N HIS A 450 18.17 25.18 -4.41
CA HIS A 450 18.78 24.86 -5.70
C HIS A 450 18.08 25.60 -6.86
N ARG A 451 16.75 25.73 -6.81
CA ARG A 451 15.95 26.52 -7.77
C ARG A 451 16.39 27.98 -7.78
N GLN A 452 16.64 28.58 -6.61
CA GLN A 452 17.12 29.96 -6.52
C GLN A 452 18.55 30.10 -7.06
N ALA A 453 19.47 29.20 -6.72
CA ALA A 453 20.84 29.23 -7.23
C ALA A 453 20.91 29.15 -8.77
N LEU A 454 20.05 28.34 -9.40
CA LEU A 454 19.92 28.27 -10.86
C LEU A 454 19.34 29.54 -11.48
N LEU A 455 18.38 30.20 -10.81
CA LEU A 455 17.86 31.51 -11.25
C LEU A 455 18.95 32.58 -11.19
N ASP A 456 19.70 32.66 -10.09
CA ASP A 456 20.79 33.62 -9.91
C ASP A 456 21.88 33.41 -10.97
N GLY A 457 22.29 32.16 -11.20
CA GLY A 457 23.21 31.79 -12.28
C GLY A 457 22.74 32.25 -13.66
N ARG A 458 21.47 31.99 -14.00
CA ARG A 458 20.85 32.43 -15.25
C ARG A 458 20.81 33.96 -15.40
N THR A 459 20.60 34.71 -14.33
CA THR A 459 20.67 36.19 -14.41
C THR A 459 22.09 36.69 -14.65
N LYS A 460 23.10 36.05 -14.02
CA LYS A 460 24.52 36.34 -14.23
C LYS A 460 24.95 36.07 -15.68
N GLU A 461 24.53 34.94 -16.27
CA GLU A 461 24.77 34.66 -17.69
C GLU A 461 24.11 35.69 -18.61
N LYS A 462 22.86 36.09 -18.32
CA LYS A 462 22.16 37.13 -19.09
C LYS A 462 22.96 38.45 -19.08
N ILE A 463 23.42 38.88 -17.91
CA ILE A 463 24.25 40.10 -17.75
C ILE A 463 25.57 39.97 -18.53
N ASN A 464 26.26 38.83 -18.43
CA ASN A 464 27.49 38.59 -19.19
C ASN A 464 27.26 38.67 -20.71
N ARG A 465 26.16 38.09 -21.20
CA ARG A 465 25.78 38.15 -22.62
C ARG A 465 25.46 39.57 -23.08
N GLU A 466 24.80 40.37 -22.24
CA GLU A 466 24.48 41.78 -22.52
C GLU A 466 25.75 42.65 -22.52
N ASN A 467 26.70 42.40 -21.62
CA ASN A 467 28.03 43.02 -21.65
C ASN A 467 28.84 42.68 -22.92
N LEU A 468 28.84 41.41 -23.34
CA LEU A 468 29.52 40.97 -24.58
C LEU A 468 28.89 41.60 -25.83
N LEU A 469 27.57 41.74 -25.88
CA LEU A 469 26.88 42.43 -26.98
C LEU A 469 27.27 43.92 -27.05
N ALA A 470 27.36 44.61 -25.91
CA ALA A 470 27.80 46.00 -25.87
C ALA A 470 29.28 46.19 -26.31
N GLN A 471 30.15 45.23 -25.99
CA GLN A 471 31.53 45.22 -26.51
C GLN A 471 31.57 45.02 -28.03
N LEU A 472 30.77 44.08 -28.56
CA LEU A 472 30.63 43.85 -30.00
C LEU A 472 30.10 45.08 -30.74
N GLU A 473 29.09 45.76 -30.19
CA GLU A 473 28.54 46.99 -30.77
C GLU A 473 29.60 48.11 -30.82
N SER A 474 30.38 48.29 -29.74
CA SER A 474 31.50 49.22 -29.69
C SER A 474 32.58 48.91 -30.75
N MET A 475 32.91 47.64 -30.96
CA MET A 475 33.82 47.22 -32.04
C MET A 475 33.25 47.53 -33.44
N CYS A 476 31.95 47.28 -33.67
CA CYS A 476 31.30 47.63 -34.93
C CYS A 476 31.30 49.15 -35.19
N GLN A 477 31.09 49.97 -34.16
CA GLN A 477 31.18 51.43 -34.26
C GLN A 477 32.61 51.89 -34.62
N LEU A 478 33.64 51.29 -34.00
CA LEU A 478 35.04 51.58 -34.31
C LEU A 478 35.42 51.20 -35.75
N ILE A 479 34.98 50.03 -36.23
CA ILE A 479 35.18 49.60 -37.62
C ILE A 479 34.48 50.57 -38.59
N GLY A 480 33.23 50.94 -38.29
CA GLY A 480 32.49 51.93 -39.08
C GLY A 480 33.21 53.28 -39.17
N PHE A 481 33.77 53.77 -38.06
CA PHE A 481 34.58 54.98 -38.03
C PHE A 481 35.80 54.88 -38.96
N LEU A 482 36.60 53.81 -38.84
CA LEU A 482 37.79 53.58 -39.67
C LEU A 482 37.43 53.54 -41.18
N CYS A 483 36.37 52.83 -41.56
CA CYS A 483 35.92 52.79 -42.96
C CYS A 483 35.49 54.18 -43.48
N THR A 484 34.95 55.07 -42.64
CA THR A 484 34.67 56.46 -43.06
C THR A 484 35.93 57.32 -43.15
N GLU A 485 36.99 57.01 -42.40
CA GLU A 485 38.29 57.69 -42.49
C GLU A 485 38.99 57.33 -43.82
N ASP A 486 39.04 56.04 -44.18
CA ASP A 486 39.55 55.57 -45.48
C ASP A 486 38.79 56.19 -46.65
N ALA A 487 37.45 56.31 -46.54
CA ALA A 487 36.62 56.93 -47.57
C ALA A 487 36.86 58.46 -47.71
N LYS A 488 37.34 59.15 -46.66
CA LYS A 488 37.83 60.54 -46.75
C LYS A 488 39.22 60.58 -47.38
N LEU A 489 40.13 59.68 -46.98
CA LEU A 489 41.49 59.61 -47.52
C LEU A 489 41.50 59.36 -49.03
N MET A 490 40.62 58.47 -49.55
CA MET A 490 40.44 58.29 -50.99
C MET A 490 39.96 59.57 -51.69
N LYS A 491 39.05 60.34 -51.07
CA LYS A 491 38.56 61.62 -51.62
C LYS A 491 39.56 62.76 -51.51
N LEU A 492 40.58 62.63 -50.67
CA LEU A 492 41.71 63.55 -50.54
C LEU A 492 42.90 63.18 -51.45
N SER A 493 42.68 62.33 -52.45
CA SER A 493 43.58 62.12 -53.59
C SER A 493 43.02 62.68 -54.91
N PRO A 494 42.77 64.00 -55.04
CA PRO A 494 42.69 64.65 -56.35
C PRO A 494 44.10 64.79 -56.96
N LEU A 495 44.16 65.13 -58.26
CA LEU A 495 45.40 65.37 -59.03
C LEU A 495 46.24 64.10 -59.31
N TYR A 496 45.76 63.27 -60.23
CA TYR A 496 46.50 62.94 -61.47
C TYR A 496 45.51 62.43 -62.53
N GLU A 497 44.57 63.30 -62.91
CA GLU A 497 43.79 63.19 -64.16
C GLU A 497 44.30 64.28 -65.12
N GLU A 498 45.45 64.04 -65.75
CA GLU A 498 45.88 64.74 -66.96
C GLU A 498 46.18 63.73 -68.06
N GLU A 499 46.06 64.18 -69.31
CA GLU A 499 45.94 63.33 -70.51
C GLU A 499 47.26 62.62 -70.85
N SER A 500 47.26 61.28 -70.88
CA SER A 500 48.38 60.49 -71.42
C SER A 500 47.89 59.25 -72.17
N GLU A 501 47.90 59.31 -73.50
CA GLU A 501 47.81 58.13 -74.36
C GLU A 501 49.14 57.34 -74.29
N SER A 502 49.28 56.51 -73.24
CA SER A 502 50.50 55.70 -73.04
C SER A 502 50.18 54.30 -72.54
N ASP A 503 49.76 53.43 -73.47
CA ASP A 503 49.72 51.98 -73.27
C ASP A 503 51.14 51.42 -73.06
N GLU A 504 51.59 51.30 -71.80
CA GLU A 504 52.42 50.17 -71.34
C GLU A 504 52.56 50.12 -69.80
N LEU A 505 52.87 48.93 -69.29
CA LEU A 505 53.35 48.67 -67.91
C LEU A 505 52.43 49.09 -66.73
N ILE A 506 51.58 48.15 -66.27
CA ILE A 506 51.58 47.58 -64.89
C ILE A 506 50.48 46.52 -64.81
N ASN A 507 50.84 45.24 -64.61
CA ASN A 507 49.88 44.21 -64.16
C ASN A 507 50.60 42.91 -63.69
N THR A 508 51.25 42.96 -62.52
CA THR A 508 51.99 41.81 -61.94
C THR A 508 51.81 41.68 -60.43
N PHE A 509 50.60 41.91 -59.90
CA PHE A 509 50.24 41.63 -58.51
C PHE A 509 48.92 40.84 -58.39
N SER A 510 48.98 39.54 -58.73
CA SER A 510 47.93 38.59 -58.40
C SER A 510 48.16 38.01 -56.99
N PRO A 511 47.26 38.22 -56.02
CA PRO A 511 47.31 37.48 -54.76
C PRO A 511 47.21 35.98 -55.01
N SER A 512 48.09 35.19 -54.39
CA SER A 512 48.21 33.75 -54.69
C SER A 512 46.96 32.98 -54.22
N ARG A 513 46.10 32.57 -55.17
CA ARG A 513 44.85 31.81 -54.95
C ARG A 513 45.02 30.45 -54.21
N LYS A 514 46.25 30.02 -53.89
CA LYS A 514 46.56 28.65 -53.43
C LYS A 514 46.14 28.29 -51.99
N TYR A 515 45.71 29.23 -51.15
CA TYR A 515 45.41 28.94 -49.74
C TYR A 515 43.94 28.76 -49.37
N VAL A 516 42.97 29.09 -50.25
CA VAL A 516 41.54 29.02 -49.92
C VAL A 516 40.94 27.62 -50.15
N GLN A 517 41.57 26.79 -50.99
CA GLN A 517 40.98 25.52 -51.46
C GLN A 517 41.23 24.30 -50.55
N VAL A 518 41.94 24.46 -49.42
CA VAL A 518 42.28 23.33 -48.52
C VAL A 518 41.26 23.15 -47.37
N CYS A 519 40.58 24.21 -46.94
CA CYS A 519 39.72 24.17 -45.75
C CYS A 519 38.28 23.68 -45.98
N LEU A 520 37.94 23.18 -47.18
CA LEU A 520 36.57 22.77 -47.54
C LEU A 520 36.39 21.24 -47.66
N SER A 521 37.45 20.44 -47.57
CA SER A 521 37.40 18.98 -47.75
C SER A 521 37.13 18.18 -46.46
N GLU A 522 37.17 18.78 -45.27
CA GLU A 522 37.00 18.08 -43.98
C GLU A 522 35.61 18.25 -43.34
N ARG A 523 34.63 18.81 -44.07
CA ARG A 523 33.23 18.88 -43.60
C ARG A 523 32.53 17.53 -43.80
N ALA A 524 32.83 16.58 -42.91
CA ALA A 524 32.06 15.34 -42.80
C ALA A 524 30.57 15.63 -42.55
N PRO A 525 29.63 14.87 -43.17
CA PRO A 525 28.20 15.12 -43.01
C PRO A 525 27.71 14.71 -41.62
N LEU A 526 27.27 15.67 -40.81
CA LEU A 526 26.71 15.47 -39.47
C LEU A 526 25.36 14.71 -39.43
N ALA A 527 24.97 14.05 -40.52
CA ALA A 527 23.69 13.35 -40.67
C ALA A 527 23.66 11.95 -40.02
N GLU A 528 24.81 11.30 -39.84
CA GLU A 528 24.87 9.87 -39.49
C GLU A 528 24.83 9.58 -37.97
N LEU A 529 25.04 10.58 -37.11
CA LEU A 529 25.11 10.38 -35.65
C LEU A 529 23.75 10.20 -34.95
N ASN A 530 22.63 10.29 -35.65
CA ASN A 530 21.28 10.36 -35.05
C ASN A 530 20.41 9.11 -35.24
N VAL A 531 21.03 7.95 -35.55
CA VAL A 531 20.32 6.68 -35.83
C VAL A 531 20.59 5.59 -34.77
N SER A 532 21.69 5.69 -34.03
CA SER A 532 22.19 4.59 -33.16
C SER A 532 21.62 4.54 -31.74
N SER A 533 20.61 5.36 -31.41
CA SER A 533 20.03 5.49 -30.06
C SER A 533 18.61 4.93 -29.94
N LEU A 534 18.16 4.12 -30.91
CA LEU A 534 16.78 3.61 -31.00
C LEU A 534 16.72 2.08 -31.19
N SER A 535 17.38 1.33 -30.31
CA SER A 535 17.14 -0.12 -30.12
C SER A 535 17.67 -0.62 -28.77
N ILE A 536 16.76 -1.25 -28.00
CA ILE A 536 16.96 -1.91 -26.69
C ILE A 536 17.20 -0.92 -25.54
#